data_AF-A0A829HLT3-F1
#
_entry.id   AF-A0A829HLT3-F1
#
_cell.length_a   1.000
_cell.length_b   1.000
_cell.length_c   1.000
_cell.angle_alpha   90.00
_cell.angle_beta   90.00
_cell.angle_gamma   90.00
#
_symmetry.space_group_name_H-M   'P 1'
#
loop_
_entity.id
_entity.type
_entity.pdbx_description
1 polymer ?
#
loop_
_entity_poly.entity_id
_entity_poly.type
_entity_poly.pdbx_seq_one_letter_code
_entity_poly.pdbx_strand_id
1 'polypeptide(L)'
;MRRLREKFDGLPMRAVQEAGGPSESAQGRIENGPAADGPPVMVTEDAMRKYAQAYTALSTISGQSKAQTTWAHHLQVEESFIMALGAAGSAVADHAGMADRHWDIAEAVKKTALNTMVIGANLHRGNDTHQLSMVTAGRLERFPSWKDNHIAGLESNASAELFGQTAVTVAFRHPTVSIAPAEAKLGGVGAPVHTAWPDQSSVKKQAHGRLDPIEKLIGGLHAARHRAAALNVDPADVEAVGSMIFLINVLTDHLNAEKSTDQEQIGPLETWRRYENTKRWDMLRELLPEQVAGAMPRTENMVAATSAVLRPWVNARSMPAFDLHYQVDAGKPIAWYPSELHSDPPLVAERGDLWVVDNEVLPAVRGLIASTHRFALVLNDTYIGTTDDLAEGPPHYWCHSGIHTDIVLIYHPRSGWRATQID
;
A
#
# COMPACT_ATOMS: atom_id res chain seq x y z
N MET A 1 -5.11 16.78 -22.15
CA MET A 1 -5.88 16.85 -23.42
C MET A 1 -5.17 16.23 -24.60
N ARG A 2 -3.93 16.64 -24.97
CA ARG A 2 -3.19 16.02 -26.09
C ARG A 2 -3.07 14.49 -25.96
N ARG A 3 -2.61 14.00 -24.82
CA ARG A 3 -2.51 12.56 -24.53
C ARG A 3 -3.85 11.82 -24.67
N LEU A 4 -4.94 12.44 -24.22
CA LEU A 4 -6.29 11.90 -24.39
C LEU A 4 -6.66 11.76 -25.88
N ARG A 5 -6.32 12.76 -26.71
CA ARG A 5 -6.54 12.71 -28.16
C ARG A 5 -5.68 11.64 -28.84
N GLU A 6 -4.43 11.50 -28.42
CA GLU A 6 -3.52 10.44 -28.90
C GLU A 6 -4.05 9.03 -28.59
N LYS A 7 -4.70 8.85 -27.43
CA LYS A 7 -5.32 7.57 -27.01
C LYS A 7 -6.59 7.21 -27.77
N PHE A 8 -7.19 8.19 -28.46
CA PHE A 8 -8.25 7.96 -29.44
C PHE A 8 -7.60 7.84 -30.83
N ASP A 9 -6.64 6.93 -31.02
CA ASP A 9 -5.95 6.69 -32.30
C ASP A 9 -5.41 7.95 -33.00
N GLY A 10 -4.98 8.96 -32.21
CA GLY A 10 -4.44 10.20 -32.76
C GLY A 10 -5.44 11.06 -33.53
N LEU A 11 -6.71 11.11 -33.09
CA LEU A 11 -7.75 11.94 -33.72
C LEU A 11 -7.24 13.34 -34.11
N PRO A 12 -7.57 13.83 -35.32
CA PRO A 12 -7.25 15.22 -35.68
C PRO A 12 -8.11 16.18 -34.85
N MET A 13 -7.56 17.36 -34.51
CA MET A 13 -8.30 18.40 -33.76
C MET A 13 -9.64 18.76 -34.44
N ARG A 14 -9.67 18.73 -35.78
CA ARG A 14 -10.88 18.92 -36.57
C ARG A 14 -12.00 17.94 -36.20
N ALA A 15 -11.70 16.67 -35.96
CA ALA A 15 -12.71 15.67 -35.58
C ALA A 15 -13.34 15.99 -34.22
N VAL A 16 -12.52 16.47 -33.26
CA VAL A 16 -13.01 16.91 -31.95
C VAL A 16 -13.92 18.14 -32.10
N GLN A 17 -13.58 19.08 -32.98
CA GLN A 17 -14.43 20.23 -33.28
C GLN A 17 -15.75 19.83 -33.96
N GLU A 18 -15.71 18.95 -34.97
CA GLU A 18 -16.90 18.45 -35.67
C GLU A 18 -17.86 17.69 -34.75
N ALA A 19 -17.33 17.07 -33.69
CA ALA A 19 -18.10 16.42 -32.63
C ALA A 19 -18.67 17.40 -31.58
N GLY A 20 -18.52 18.72 -31.75
CA GLY A 20 -19.02 19.74 -30.83
C GLY A 20 -17.98 20.27 -29.83
N GLY A 21 -16.71 19.92 -30.00
CA GLY A 21 -15.61 20.37 -29.16
C GLY A 21 -15.14 21.80 -29.43
N PRO A 22 -14.09 22.28 -28.72
CA PRO A 22 -13.52 23.61 -28.95
C PRO A 22 -12.97 23.77 -30.38
N SER A 23 -12.79 25.00 -30.85
CA SER A 23 -12.17 25.24 -32.16
C SER A 23 -10.74 24.69 -32.22
N GLU A 24 -10.25 24.29 -33.40
CA GLU A 24 -8.86 23.82 -33.59
C GLU A 24 -7.82 24.77 -32.99
N SER A 25 -8.02 26.09 -33.12
CA SER A 25 -7.17 27.11 -32.51
C SER A 25 -7.22 27.14 -30.97
N ALA A 26 -8.39 26.87 -30.38
CA ALA A 26 -8.52 26.75 -28.94
C ALA A 26 -7.90 25.43 -28.44
N GLN A 27 -8.11 24.34 -29.18
CA GLN A 27 -7.49 23.05 -28.89
C GLN A 27 -5.96 23.14 -28.93
N GLY A 28 -5.39 23.73 -29.98
CA GLY A 28 -3.94 23.94 -30.10
C GLY A 28 -3.35 24.74 -28.94
N ARG A 29 -4.06 25.75 -28.44
CA ARG A 29 -3.62 26.52 -27.27
C ARG A 29 -3.69 25.72 -25.96
N ILE A 30 -4.77 24.97 -25.75
CA ILE A 30 -4.98 24.16 -24.55
C ILE A 30 -4.01 22.96 -24.52
N GLU A 31 -3.79 22.32 -25.66
CA GLU A 31 -2.95 21.11 -25.76
C GLU A 31 -1.45 21.41 -25.79
N ASN A 32 -1.03 22.59 -26.25
CA ASN A 32 0.37 22.98 -26.32
C ASN A 32 0.83 23.91 -25.20
N GLY A 33 -0.10 24.39 -24.38
CA GLY A 33 0.18 25.42 -23.38
C GLY A 33 0.32 26.81 -24.02
N PRO A 34 0.42 27.88 -23.20
CA PRO A 34 0.72 29.21 -23.71
C PRO A 34 2.08 29.20 -24.43
N ALA A 35 2.19 29.94 -25.54
CA ALA A 35 3.49 30.29 -26.08
C ALA A 35 4.28 31.06 -25.02
N ALA A 36 5.63 31.02 -25.08
CA ALA A 36 6.50 31.62 -24.05
C ALA A 36 6.14 33.07 -23.64
N ASP A 37 5.55 33.84 -24.57
CA ASP A 37 5.12 35.24 -24.36
C ASP A 37 3.60 35.46 -24.53
N GLY A 38 2.80 34.39 -24.57
CA GLY A 38 1.34 34.46 -24.73
C GLY A 38 0.61 34.63 -23.40
N PRO A 39 -0.56 35.29 -23.37
CA PRO A 39 -1.38 35.31 -22.16
C PRO A 39 -1.73 33.88 -21.76
N PRO A 40 -1.73 33.55 -20.45
CA PRO A 40 -2.10 32.22 -19.98
C PRO A 40 -3.51 31.92 -20.47
N VAL A 41 -3.65 30.90 -21.31
CA VAL A 41 -4.96 30.46 -21.74
C VAL A 41 -5.57 29.70 -20.58
N MET A 42 -6.55 30.33 -19.93
CA MET A 42 -7.30 29.73 -18.85
C MET A 42 -8.03 28.50 -19.40
N VAL A 43 -7.73 27.33 -18.83
CA VAL A 43 -8.56 26.14 -18.99
C VAL A 43 -9.90 26.46 -18.32
N THR A 44 -10.88 26.87 -19.12
CA THR A 44 -12.22 27.23 -18.62
C THR A 44 -13.10 26.00 -18.51
N GLU A 45 -14.06 26.06 -17.58
CA GLU A 45 -15.09 25.03 -17.42
C GLU A 45 -15.85 24.78 -18.74
N ASP A 46 -16.22 25.84 -19.46
CA ASP A 46 -16.92 25.76 -20.75
C ASP A 46 -16.09 25.01 -21.82
N ALA A 47 -14.78 25.28 -21.90
CA ALA A 47 -13.91 24.58 -22.83
C ALA A 47 -13.83 23.08 -22.49
N MET A 48 -13.74 22.73 -21.20
CA MET A 48 -13.70 21.34 -20.75
C MET A 48 -15.04 20.63 -20.99
N ARG A 49 -16.16 21.31 -20.78
CA ARG A 49 -17.49 20.78 -21.09
C ARG A 49 -17.67 20.51 -22.58
N LYS A 50 -17.16 21.39 -23.46
CA LYS A 50 -17.13 21.15 -24.92
C LYS A 50 -16.30 19.93 -25.28
N TYR A 51 -15.14 19.73 -24.65
CA TYR A 51 -14.37 18.50 -24.84
C TYR A 51 -15.16 17.26 -24.36
N ALA A 52 -15.80 17.32 -23.20
CA ALA A 52 -16.62 16.22 -22.69
C ALA A 52 -17.73 15.82 -23.68
N GLN A 53 -18.45 16.80 -24.22
CA GLN A 53 -19.47 16.58 -25.25
C GLN A 53 -18.88 15.90 -26.48
N ALA A 54 -17.75 16.39 -26.99
CA ALA A 54 -17.08 15.81 -28.15
C ALA A 54 -16.65 14.36 -27.93
N TYR A 55 -15.94 14.06 -26.84
CA TYR A 55 -15.48 12.69 -26.55
C TYR A 55 -16.63 11.73 -26.25
N THR A 56 -17.73 12.22 -25.67
CA THR A 56 -18.95 11.43 -25.49
C THR A 56 -19.59 11.09 -26.83
N ALA A 57 -19.67 12.06 -27.75
CA ALA A 57 -20.23 11.85 -29.10
C ALA A 57 -19.37 10.93 -29.97
N LEU A 58 -18.04 10.96 -29.77
CA LEU A 58 -17.09 10.08 -30.46
C LEU A 58 -17.09 8.65 -29.89
N SER A 59 -17.68 8.39 -28.71
CA SER A 59 -17.75 7.06 -28.10
C SER A 59 -18.90 6.22 -28.67
N THR A 60 -18.59 5.05 -29.24
CA THR A 60 -19.56 4.18 -29.95
C THR A 60 -20.49 3.38 -29.05
N ILE A 61 -20.17 3.24 -27.76
CA ILE A 61 -20.88 2.32 -26.85
C ILE A 61 -22.08 2.98 -26.17
N SER A 62 -22.20 4.31 -26.21
CA SER A 62 -23.23 5.05 -25.44
C SER A 62 -24.66 4.89 -25.96
N GLY A 63 -24.91 4.22 -27.10
CA GLY A 63 -26.26 4.00 -27.66
C GLY A 63 -27.05 5.29 -28.02
N GLN A 64 -26.48 6.46 -27.75
CA GLN A 64 -27.08 7.79 -27.96
C GLN A 64 -26.55 8.50 -29.20
N SER A 65 -25.48 8.00 -29.83
CA SER A 65 -24.95 8.61 -31.04
C SER A 65 -25.85 8.28 -32.24
N LYS A 66 -26.72 9.22 -32.61
CA LYS A 66 -27.49 9.21 -33.86
C LYS A 66 -26.62 9.43 -35.11
N ALA A 67 -25.31 9.67 -34.95
CA ALA A 67 -24.37 9.85 -36.05
C ALA A 67 -23.18 8.91 -35.85
N GLN A 68 -23.14 7.81 -36.60
CA GLN A 68 -21.86 7.16 -36.88
C GLN A 68 -20.97 8.18 -37.60
N THR A 69 -20.16 8.92 -36.84
CA THR A 69 -19.11 9.76 -37.40
C THR A 69 -18.02 8.83 -37.94
N THR A 70 -17.30 9.25 -38.98
CA THR A 70 -16.12 8.53 -39.50
C THR A 70 -15.02 8.35 -38.45
N TRP A 71 -15.15 9.03 -37.30
CA TRP A 71 -14.16 9.18 -36.24
C TRP A 71 -14.56 8.45 -34.95
N ALA A 72 -15.57 7.58 -35.01
CA ALA A 72 -16.12 6.92 -33.83
C ALA A 72 -15.11 5.92 -33.23
N HIS A 73 -15.05 5.87 -31.89
CA HIS A 73 -14.07 5.09 -31.12
C HIS A 73 -14.76 4.22 -30.07
N HIS A 74 -14.17 3.06 -29.75
CA HIS A 74 -14.69 2.11 -28.76
C HIS A 74 -14.44 2.52 -27.30
N LEU A 75 -13.71 3.62 -27.08
CA LEU A 75 -13.35 4.06 -25.73
C LEU A 75 -14.44 4.92 -25.12
N GLN A 76 -14.64 4.76 -23.83
CA GLN A 76 -15.56 5.53 -23.01
C GLN A 76 -14.79 6.58 -22.21
N VAL A 77 -15.39 7.77 -22.16
CA VAL A 77 -14.90 8.91 -21.40
C VAL A 77 -16.11 9.55 -20.70
N GLU A 78 -16.07 9.58 -19.38
CA GLU A 78 -17.09 10.29 -18.60
C GLU A 78 -16.85 11.81 -18.65
N GLU A 79 -17.92 12.61 -18.70
CA GLU A 79 -17.80 14.08 -18.61
C GLU A 79 -16.99 14.49 -17.38
N SER A 80 -17.30 13.90 -16.22
CA SER A 80 -16.59 14.20 -14.96
C SER A 80 -15.08 13.94 -15.05
N PHE A 81 -14.63 12.97 -15.86
CA PHE A 81 -13.20 12.71 -16.07
C PHE A 81 -12.52 13.88 -16.80
N ILE A 82 -13.17 14.42 -17.84
CA ILE A 82 -12.68 15.60 -18.57
C ILE A 82 -12.67 16.83 -17.66
N MET A 83 -13.70 17.01 -16.85
CA MET A 83 -13.76 18.11 -15.88
C MET A 83 -12.64 18.01 -14.84
N ALA A 84 -12.36 16.81 -14.35
CA ALA A 84 -11.25 16.55 -13.43
C ALA A 84 -9.88 16.83 -14.09
N LEU A 85 -9.66 16.43 -15.34
CA LEU A 85 -8.45 16.79 -16.11
C LEU A 85 -8.28 18.30 -16.24
N GLY A 86 -9.38 19.02 -16.51
CA GLY A 86 -9.38 20.47 -16.55
C GLY A 86 -8.98 21.11 -15.22
N ALA A 87 -9.56 20.61 -14.12
CA ALA A 87 -9.24 21.06 -12.77
C ALA A 87 -7.77 20.81 -12.41
N ALA A 88 -7.23 19.64 -12.77
CA ALA A 88 -5.82 19.33 -12.60
C ALA A 88 -4.93 20.32 -13.36
N GLY A 89 -5.26 20.63 -14.62
CA GLY A 89 -4.54 21.62 -15.42
C GLY A 89 -4.59 23.03 -14.84
N SER A 90 -5.77 23.47 -14.36
CA SER A 90 -5.93 24.78 -13.72
C SER A 90 -5.16 24.89 -12.41
N ALA A 91 -5.13 23.83 -11.59
CA ALA A 91 -4.41 23.83 -10.32
C ALA A 91 -2.90 23.97 -10.49
N VAL A 92 -2.34 23.40 -11.56
CA VAL A 92 -0.90 23.49 -11.87
C VAL A 92 -0.49 24.91 -12.22
N ALA A 93 -1.40 25.70 -12.79
CA ALA A 93 -1.16 27.11 -13.08
C ALA A 93 -1.30 28.02 -11.84
N ASP A 94 -1.92 27.53 -10.75
CA ASP A 94 -2.16 28.25 -9.50
C ASP A 94 -1.11 27.88 -8.43
N HIS A 95 0.14 28.34 -8.63
CA HIS A 95 1.24 28.05 -7.70
C HIS A 95 0.98 28.52 -6.27
N ALA A 96 0.31 29.66 -6.09
CA ALA A 96 0.02 30.21 -4.76
C ALA A 96 -0.97 29.31 -3.99
N GLY A 97 -2.06 28.87 -4.64
CA GLY A 97 -3.00 27.96 -4.00
C GLY A 97 -2.45 26.56 -3.77
N MET A 98 -1.43 26.11 -4.52
CA MET A 98 -0.82 24.79 -4.29
C MET A 98 -0.18 24.66 -2.91
N ALA A 99 0.47 25.71 -2.41
CA ALA A 99 1.10 25.72 -1.09
C ALA A 99 0.08 25.63 0.05
N ASP A 100 -1.02 26.40 -0.04
CA ASP A 100 -2.11 26.34 0.93
C ASP A 100 -2.73 24.94 1.00
N ARG A 101 -2.93 24.32 -0.17
CA ARG A 101 -3.48 22.96 -0.25
C ARG A 101 -2.54 21.92 0.36
N HIS A 102 -1.21 22.04 0.17
CA HIS A 102 -0.24 21.16 0.85
C HIS A 102 -0.33 21.29 2.38
N TRP A 103 -0.44 22.53 2.88
CA TRP A 103 -0.58 22.77 4.31
C TRP A 103 -1.86 22.13 4.88
N ASP A 104 -2.99 22.28 4.18
CA ASP A 104 -4.27 21.68 4.56
C ASP A 104 -4.18 20.14 4.63
N ILE A 105 -3.48 19.51 3.68
CA ILE A 105 -3.25 18.06 3.68
C ILE A 105 -2.46 17.65 4.92
N ALA A 106 -1.33 18.32 5.19
CA ALA A 106 -0.47 18.02 6.33
C ALA A 106 -1.20 18.22 7.67
N GLU A 107 -2.01 19.27 7.79
CA GLU A 107 -2.82 19.55 8.97
C GLU A 107 -3.93 18.52 9.16
N ALA A 108 -4.62 18.13 8.09
CA ALA A 108 -5.65 17.10 8.12
C ALA A 108 -5.07 15.75 8.59
N VAL A 109 -3.90 15.36 8.10
CA VAL A 109 -3.25 14.11 8.51
C VAL A 109 -2.90 14.11 10.00
N LYS A 110 -2.39 15.24 10.54
CA LYS A 110 -2.12 15.39 11.98
C LYS A 110 -3.38 15.27 12.84
N LYS A 111 -4.54 15.69 12.32
CA LYS A 111 -5.82 15.72 13.04
C LYS A 111 -6.65 14.45 12.88
N THR A 112 -6.35 13.64 11.86
CA THR A 112 -7.20 12.53 11.48
C THR A 112 -6.91 11.29 12.32
N ALA A 113 -7.97 10.65 12.81
CA ALA A 113 -7.87 9.42 13.59
C ALA A 113 -7.38 8.26 12.71
N LEU A 114 -6.80 7.27 13.37
CA LEU A 114 -6.01 6.25 12.70
C LEU A 114 -6.85 5.45 11.69
N ASN A 115 -8.13 5.14 11.96
CA ASN A 115 -9.07 4.48 11.04
C ASN A 115 -9.35 5.18 9.68
N THR A 116 -8.78 6.36 9.45
CA THR A 116 -9.19 7.24 8.38
C THR A 116 -7.97 7.61 7.53
N MET A 117 -7.89 7.07 6.30
CA MET A 117 -6.85 7.48 5.35
C MET A 117 -7.26 8.80 4.70
N VAL A 118 -6.30 9.72 4.64
CA VAL A 118 -6.47 11.06 4.10
C VAL A 118 -5.78 11.14 2.74
N ILE A 119 -6.57 11.16 1.68
CA ILE A 119 -6.09 11.32 0.32
C ILE A 119 -6.26 12.79 -0.08
N GLY A 120 -5.28 13.62 0.24
CA GLY A 120 -5.10 14.85 -0.50
C GLY A 120 -6.24 15.88 -0.46
N ALA A 121 -6.04 17.02 -1.13
CA ALA A 121 -7.04 18.08 -1.20
C ALA A 121 -7.72 18.10 -2.57
N ASN A 122 -9.05 18.18 -2.58
CA ASN A 122 -9.83 18.31 -3.81
C ASN A 122 -9.57 19.66 -4.50
N LEU A 123 -9.17 19.64 -5.77
CA LEU A 123 -8.84 20.85 -6.52
C LEU A 123 -10.08 21.69 -6.90
N HIS A 124 -11.29 21.15 -6.72
CA HIS A 124 -12.54 21.88 -6.88
C HIS A 124 -13.08 22.32 -5.51
N ARG A 125 -12.83 23.58 -5.12
CA ARG A 125 -13.54 24.21 -4.00
C ARG A 125 -15.01 24.34 -4.39
N GLY A 126 -15.91 23.61 -3.73
CA GLY A 126 -17.35 23.85 -3.89
C GLY A 126 -17.70 25.26 -3.40
N ASN A 127 -18.69 25.90 -4.03
CA ASN A 127 -19.04 27.30 -3.75
C ASN A 127 -19.55 27.57 -2.32
N ASP A 128 -19.92 26.57 -1.52
CA ASP A 128 -20.65 26.81 -0.27
C ASP A 128 -19.84 26.72 1.02
N THR A 129 -18.54 26.46 0.99
CA THR A 129 -17.65 26.74 2.13
C THR A 129 -16.23 26.84 1.62
N HIS A 130 -15.47 27.84 2.10
CA HIS A 130 -14.03 28.00 1.86
C HIS A 130 -13.15 26.82 2.33
N GLN A 131 -13.72 25.67 2.66
CA GLN A 131 -13.00 24.47 3.05
C GLN A 131 -12.67 23.65 1.80
N LEU A 132 -11.37 23.54 1.51
CA LEU A 132 -10.86 22.43 0.71
C LEU A 132 -11.37 21.12 1.33
N SER A 133 -12.13 20.35 0.55
CA SER A 133 -12.59 19.04 1.00
C SER A 133 -11.46 18.04 0.81
N MET A 134 -10.90 17.58 1.91
CA MET A 134 -9.97 16.45 1.91
C MET A 134 -10.72 15.18 1.50
N VAL A 135 -10.12 14.32 0.67
CA VAL A 135 -10.75 13.03 0.34
C VAL A 135 -10.40 12.02 1.40
N THR A 136 -11.33 11.83 2.32
CA THR A 136 -11.25 10.79 3.32
C THR A 136 -11.75 9.46 2.75
N ALA A 137 -10.90 8.44 2.74
CA ALA A 137 -11.24 7.12 2.21
C ALA A 137 -10.71 6.00 3.12
N GLY A 138 -11.35 4.84 3.11
CA GLY A 138 -10.77 3.62 3.69
C GLY A 138 -9.80 2.91 2.74
N ARG A 139 -9.93 3.17 1.42
CA ARG A 139 -9.16 2.47 0.39
C ARG A 139 -9.03 3.29 -0.91
N LEU A 140 -7.83 3.27 -1.48
CA LEU A 140 -7.49 3.75 -2.81
C LEU A 140 -6.95 2.59 -3.62
N GLU A 141 -7.61 2.25 -4.73
CA GLU A 141 -7.30 1.13 -5.59
C GLU A 141 -6.86 1.61 -6.97
N ARG A 142 -6.11 0.80 -7.71
CA ARG A 142 -5.97 1.00 -9.15
C ARG A 142 -7.32 0.93 -9.84
N PHE A 143 -7.50 1.70 -10.92
CA PHE A 143 -8.72 1.62 -11.70
C PHE A 143 -8.93 0.18 -12.20
N PRO A 144 -10.13 -0.40 -12.02
CA PRO A 144 -10.35 -1.81 -12.23
C PRO A 144 -10.21 -2.17 -13.71
N SER A 145 -9.53 -3.28 -13.96
CA SER A 145 -9.36 -3.82 -15.32
C SER A 145 -10.69 -4.16 -15.98
N TRP A 146 -11.71 -4.63 -15.26
CA TRP A 146 -13.00 -4.98 -15.88
C TRP A 146 -13.75 -3.80 -16.54
N LYS A 147 -13.30 -2.55 -16.38
CA LYS A 147 -13.69 -1.39 -17.20
C LYS A 147 -12.67 -1.09 -18.31
N ASP A 148 -12.19 -2.11 -19.03
CA ASP A 148 -11.13 -1.99 -20.07
C ASP A 148 -11.46 -0.96 -21.17
N ASN A 149 -12.74 -0.74 -21.47
CA ASN A 149 -13.17 0.23 -22.47
C ASN A 149 -13.13 1.68 -21.96
N HIS A 150 -12.96 1.92 -20.65
CA HIS A 150 -12.81 3.27 -20.12
C HIS A 150 -11.34 3.70 -20.20
N ILE A 151 -11.08 4.92 -20.63
CA ILE A 151 -9.71 5.40 -20.84
C ILE A 151 -8.82 5.30 -19.59
N ALA A 152 -9.40 5.50 -18.41
CA ALA A 152 -8.68 5.34 -17.15
C ALA A 152 -8.20 3.89 -16.87
N GLY A 153 -8.90 2.87 -17.39
CA GLY A 153 -8.47 1.47 -17.28
C GLY A 153 -7.18 1.21 -18.05
N LEU A 154 -7.08 1.75 -19.27
CA LEU A 154 -5.87 1.67 -20.09
C LEU A 154 -4.68 2.38 -19.44
N GLU A 155 -4.89 3.58 -18.89
CA GLU A 155 -3.84 4.36 -18.23
C GLU A 155 -3.37 3.74 -16.90
N SER A 156 -4.30 3.23 -16.10
CA SER A 156 -4.03 2.61 -14.80
C SER A 156 -3.23 1.31 -14.94
N ASN A 157 -3.58 0.46 -15.91
CA ASN A 157 -2.86 -0.80 -16.17
C ASN A 157 -1.42 -0.57 -16.65
N ALA A 158 -1.18 0.47 -17.45
CA ALA A 158 0.14 0.83 -17.93
C ALA A 158 1.04 1.48 -16.86
N SER A 159 0.46 1.97 -15.76
CA SER A 159 1.12 2.86 -14.81
C SER A 159 1.18 2.28 -13.39
N ALA A 160 1.33 0.96 -13.24
CA ALA A 160 1.43 0.31 -11.94
C ALA A 160 2.59 0.89 -11.08
N GLU A 161 3.68 1.30 -11.73
CA GLU A 161 4.80 2.00 -11.10
C GLU A 161 4.37 3.35 -10.48
N LEU A 162 3.66 4.19 -11.23
CA LEU A 162 3.16 5.49 -10.75
C LEU A 162 2.10 5.33 -9.66
N PHE A 163 1.32 4.26 -9.69
CA PHE A 163 0.43 3.91 -8.59
C PHE A 163 1.22 3.59 -7.32
N GLY A 164 2.27 2.75 -7.44
CA GLY A 164 3.16 2.43 -6.32
C GLY A 164 3.79 3.67 -5.70
N GLN A 165 4.30 4.59 -6.53
CA GLN A 165 4.84 5.89 -6.08
C GLN A 165 3.77 6.73 -5.37
N THR A 166 2.58 6.89 -5.98
CA THR A 166 1.44 7.59 -5.37
C THR A 166 1.09 7.03 -3.99
N ALA A 167 1.04 5.71 -3.89
CA ALA A 167 0.66 5.03 -2.67
C ALA A 167 1.71 5.22 -1.56
N VAL A 168 3.01 5.22 -1.90
CA VAL A 168 4.08 5.57 -0.97
C VAL A 168 3.96 7.03 -0.51
N THR A 169 3.67 7.97 -1.41
CA THR A 169 3.48 9.39 -1.05
C THR A 169 2.31 9.58 -0.08
N VAL A 170 1.15 8.95 -0.36
CA VAL A 170 0.00 8.97 0.56
C VAL A 170 0.38 8.39 1.93
N ALA A 171 1.14 7.29 1.94
CA ALA A 171 1.52 6.63 3.17
C ALA A 171 2.55 7.41 4.01
N PHE A 172 3.45 8.18 3.38
CA PHE A 172 4.48 8.98 4.06
C PHE A 172 3.93 10.08 4.95
N ARG A 173 2.70 10.52 4.72
CA ARG A 173 2.08 11.54 5.57
C ARG A 173 1.78 11.04 6.98
N HIS A 174 1.66 9.73 7.17
CA HIS A 174 1.25 9.16 8.43
C HIS A 174 2.41 9.14 9.44
N PRO A 175 2.15 9.44 10.73
CA PRO A 175 3.18 9.74 11.72
C PRO A 175 4.10 8.56 12.05
N THR A 176 3.66 7.32 11.83
CA THR A 176 4.49 6.12 11.96
C THR A 176 4.36 5.25 10.72
N VAL A 177 5.43 5.20 9.92
CA VAL A 177 5.58 4.24 8.83
C VAL A 177 6.48 3.13 9.35
N SER A 178 5.90 1.96 9.63
CA SER A 178 6.63 0.94 10.38
C SER A 178 7.26 -0.15 9.55
N ILE A 179 6.80 -0.53 8.34
CA ILE A 179 7.34 -1.74 7.70
C ILE A 179 7.34 -1.70 6.17
N ALA A 180 8.51 -1.98 5.57
CA ALA A 180 8.62 -2.52 4.21
C ALA A 180 9.80 -3.52 4.09
N PRO A 181 9.64 -4.67 3.40
CA PRO A 181 10.77 -5.50 3.01
C PRO A 181 11.72 -4.67 2.14
N ALA A 182 13.04 -4.79 2.33
CA ALA A 182 14.01 -4.06 1.50
C ALA A 182 13.85 -4.42 0.03
N GLU A 183 13.37 -5.63 -0.27
CA GLU A 183 13.20 -6.12 -1.63
C GLU A 183 11.76 -6.09 -2.14
N ALA A 184 10.79 -5.67 -1.31
CA ALA A 184 9.40 -5.57 -1.77
C ALA A 184 9.37 -4.62 -2.97
N LYS A 185 8.69 -5.03 -4.02
CA LYS A 185 8.44 -4.22 -5.22
C LYS A 185 6.96 -3.99 -5.27
N LEU A 186 6.52 -2.72 -5.19
CA LEU A 186 5.13 -2.39 -5.44
C LEU A 186 4.93 -2.13 -6.93
N GLY A 187 3.81 -2.57 -7.50
CA GLY A 187 3.37 -2.15 -8.83
C GLY A 187 4.31 -2.51 -9.97
N GLY A 188 5.13 -3.56 -9.81
CA GLY A 188 6.13 -3.92 -10.82
C GLY A 188 7.28 -2.91 -10.98
N VAL A 189 7.44 -1.97 -10.04
CA VAL A 189 8.63 -1.11 -9.97
C VAL A 189 9.84 -2.05 -9.93
N GLY A 190 10.73 -1.94 -10.93
CA GLY A 190 11.94 -2.77 -10.96
C GLY A 190 12.83 -2.58 -9.73
N ALA A 191 12.71 -1.40 -9.11
CA ALA A 191 13.37 -0.98 -7.88
C ALA A 191 12.51 -1.25 -6.63
N PRO A 192 13.12 -1.56 -5.48
CA PRO A 192 12.35 -1.86 -4.29
C PRO A 192 11.69 -0.64 -3.64
N VAL A 193 10.58 -0.84 -2.93
CA VAL A 193 9.74 0.19 -2.30
C VAL A 193 10.55 1.16 -1.45
N HIS A 194 11.58 0.68 -0.74
CA HIS A 194 12.41 1.52 0.13
C HIS A 194 13.12 2.67 -0.62
N THR A 195 13.33 2.54 -1.94
CA THR A 195 13.97 3.56 -2.80
C THR A 195 12.98 4.64 -3.25
N ALA A 196 11.67 4.37 -3.21
CA ALA A 196 10.64 5.34 -3.58
C ALA A 196 10.29 6.31 -2.44
N TRP A 197 10.85 6.13 -1.24
CA TRP A 197 10.59 6.99 -0.08
C TRP A 197 11.34 8.33 -0.17
N PRO A 198 10.66 9.49 -0.05
CA PRO A 198 11.25 10.82 -0.23
C PRO A 198 12.38 11.17 0.76
N ASP A 199 12.30 10.69 2.00
CA ASP A 199 13.30 10.90 3.04
C ASP A 199 13.64 9.58 3.73
N GLN A 200 14.93 9.28 3.86
CA GLN A 200 15.41 8.04 4.46
C GLN A 200 15.50 8.10 5.99
N SER A 201 15.47 9.31 6.57
CA SER A 201 15.81 9.56 7.97
C SER A 201 14.62 9.63 8.93
N SER A 202 13.42 9.92 8.43
CA SER A 202 12.18 10.10 9.21
C SER A 202 11.29 8.85 9.29
N VAL A 203 11.41 7.95 8.32
CA VAL A 203 10.82 6.61 8.37
C VAL A 203 11.76 5.75 9.21
N LYS A 204 11.23 4.93 10.14
CA LYS A 204 12.01 3.87 10.81
C LYS A 204 12.39 2.82 9.75
N LYS A 205 13.29 3.17 8.82
CA LYS A 205 13.81 2.31 7.75
C LYS A 205 14.75 1.30 8.39
N GLN A 206 14.18 0.21 8.88
CA GLN A 206 14.79 -1.12 9.05
C GLN A 206 13.89 -1.94 9.99
N ALA A 207 12.76 -2.36 9.45
CA ALA A 207 11.76 -3.17 10.15
C ALA A 207 11.56 -4.54 9.49
N HIS A 208 12.54 -5.02 8.73
CA HIS A 208 12.46 -6.33 8.06
C HIS A 208 12.07 -7.39 9.08
N GLY A 209 10.84 -7.88 8.97
CA GLY A 209 10.24 -8.87 9.86
C GLY A 209 10.35 -8.59 11.37
N ARG A 210 10.68 -7.38 11.83
CA ARG A 210 10.95 -7.12 13.26
C ARG A 210 9.71 -7.24 14.13
N LEU A 211 8.52 -7.22 13.54
CA LEU A 211 7.31 -7.63 14.24
C LEU A 211 7.34 -9.14 14.46
N ASP A 212 7.08 -9.55 15.68
CA ASP A 212 6.91 -10.94 16.02
C ASP A 212 5.40 -11.28 16.01
N PRO A 213 4.92 -12.10 15.06
CA PRO A 213 3.50 -12.42 14.92
C PRO A 213 2.95 -13.19 16.12
N ILE A 214 3.83 -13.69 16.98
CA ILE A 214 3.49 -14.52 18.14
C ILE A 214 4.03 -13.95 19.46
N GLU A 215 4.42 -12.66 19.47
CA GLU A 215 4.87 -11.94 20.67
C GLU A 215 3.73 -11.61 21.64
N LYS A 216 4.09 -11.54 22.94
CA LYS A 216 3.26 -11.07 24.06
C LYS A 216 1.93 -11.81 24.19
N LEU A 217 1.94 -13.12 23.97
CA LEU A 217 0.84 -13.99 24.36
C LEU A 217 0.88 -14.19 25.88
N ILE A 218 0.46 -13.18 26.62
CA ILE A 218 0.19 -13.30 28.06
C ILE A 218 -1.07 -14.16 28.20
N GLY A 219 -0.90 -15.47 28.33
CA GLY A 219 -1.98 -16.37 28.80
C GLY A 219 -2.20 -17.65 28.02
N GLY A 220 -1.43 -18.70 28.33
CA GLY A 220 -1.83 -20.11 28.15
C GLY A 220 -2.17 -20.59 26.73
N LEU A 221 -2.48 -21.87 26.62
CA LEU A 221 -2.77 -22.55 25.35
C LEU A 221 -3.98 -21.95 24.60
N HIS A 222 -4.96 -21.40 25.33
CA HIS A 222 -6.13 -20.75 24.73
C HIS A 222 -5.77 -19.50 23.92
N ALA A 223 -4.92 -18.60 24.45
CA ALA A 223 -4.50 -17.41 23.69
C ALA A 223 -3.66 -17.80 22.47
N ALA A 224 -2.85 -18.86 22.58
CA ALA A 224 -2.07 -19.36 21.46
C ALA A 224 -2.94 -19.91 20.31
N ARG A 225 -4.05 -20.61 20.62
CA ARG A 225 -5.05 -21.03 19.62
C ARG A 225 -5.76 -19.86 18.96
N HIS A 226 -6.18 -18.86 19.73
CA HIS A 226 -6.75 -17.63 19.18
C HIS A 226 -5.77 -16.90 18.26
N ARG A 227 -4.48 -16.88 18.62
CA ARG A 227 -3.44 -16.33 17.75
C ARG A 227 -3.27 -17.14 16.48
N ALA A 228 -3.26 -18.47 16.55
CA ALA A 228 -3.19 -19.31 15.35
C ALA A 228 -4.36 -19.04 14.41
N ALA A 229 -5.59 -18.96 14.91
CA ALA A 229 -6.75 -18.58 14.11
C ALA A 229 -6.61 -17.17 13.50
N ALA A 230 -6.10 -16.20 14.28
CA ALA A 230 -5.85 -14.84 13.81
C ALA A 230 -4.78 -14.77 12.70
N LEU A 231 -3.84 -15.71 12.64
CA LEU A 231 -2.86 -15.82 11.56
C LEU A 231 -3.45 -16.48 10.29
N ASN A 232 -4.77 -16.65 10.21
CA ASN A 232 -5.49 -17.22 9.07
C ASN A 232 -5.02 -18.65 8.72
N VAL A 233 -4.70 -19.44 9.75
CA VAL A 233 -4.35 -20.86 9.63
C VAL A 233 -5.60 -21.66 9.25
N ASP A 234 -5.43 -22.71 8.44
CA ASP A 234 -6.52 -23.64 8.13
C ASP A 234 -7.15 -24.16 9.44
N PRO A 235 -8.48 -24.13 9.59
CA PRO A 235 -9.16 -24.66 10.78
C PRO A 235 -8.70 -26.05 11.23
N ALA A 236 -8.27 -26.92 10.30
CA ALA A 236 -7.74 -28.24 10.60
C ALA A 236 -6.37 -28.21 11.34
N ASP A 237 -5.59 -27.15 11.13
CA ASP A 237 -4.22 -27.00 11.65
C ASP A 237 -4.14 -26.04 12.86
N VAL A 238 -5.21 -25.33 13.19
CA VAL A 238 -5.24 -24.36 14.30
C VAL A 238 -4.76 -24.96 15.62
N GLU A 239 -5.13 -26.21 15.92
CA GLU A 239 -4.72 -26.88 17.16
C GLU A 239 -3.21 -27.19 17.19
N ALA A 240 -2.67 -27.62 16.05
CA ALA A 240 -1.25 -27.92 15.90
C ALA A 240 -0.40 -26.65 16.00
N VAL A 241 -0.81 -25.60 15.28
CA VAL A 241 -0.12 -24.30 15.31
C VAL A 241 -0.28 -23.62 16.67
N GLY A 242 -1.47 -23.63 17.27
CA GLY A 242 -1.71 -23.05 18.59
C GLY A 242 -0.90 -23.73 19.69
N SER A 243 -0.80 -25.06 19.67
CA SER A 243 0.05 -25.82 20.60
C SER A 243 1.52 -25.48 20.43
N MET A 244 1.98 -25.35 19.18
CA MET A 244 3.36 -24.97 18.90
C MET A 244 3.68 -23.55 19.35
N ILE A 245 2.81 -22.57 19.07
CA ILE A 245 2.96 -21.18 19.51
C ILE A 245 3.09 -21.10 21.03
N PHE A 246 2.31 -21.90 21.77
CA PHE A 246 2.42 -22.00 23.22
C PHE A 246 3.80 -22.51 23.65
N LEU A 247 4.27 -23.62 23.07
CA LEU A 247 5.59 -24.19 23.38
C LEU A 247 6.74 -23.23 23.04
N ILE A 248 6.63 -22.48 21.93
CA ILE A 248 7.61 -21.47 21.54
C ILE A 248 7.70 -20.39 22.63
N ASN A 249 6.58 -19.83 23.07
CA ASN A 249 6.57 -18.78 24.10
C ASN A 249 7.13 -19.30 25.44
N VAL A 250 6.79 -20.52 25.86
CA VAL A 250 7.36 -21.14 27.06
C VAL A 250 8.87 -21.25 26.98
N LEU A 251 9.41 -21.70 25.84
CA LEU A 251 10.85 -21.80 25.65
C LEU A 251 11.52 -20.41 25.66
N THR A 252 10.88 -19.42 25.04
CA THR A 252 11.37 -18.04 25.01
C THR A 252 11.46 -17.45 26.42
N ASP A 253 10.41 -17.59 27.22
CA ASP A 253 10.36 -17.07 28.59
C ASP A 253 11.41 -17.76 29.47
N HIS A 254 11.56 -19.08 29.33
CA HIS A 254 12.60 -19.83 30.04
C HIS A 254 14.01 -19.34 29.69
N LEU A 255 14.32 -19.17 28.40
CA LEU A 255 15.62 -18.66 27.95
C LEU A 255 15.89 -17.22 28.40
N ASN A 256 14.86 -16.38 28.45
CA ASN A 256 14.99 -15.00 28.91
C ASN A 256 15.13 -14.89 30.43
N ALA A 257 14.56 -15.82 31.20
CA ALA A 257 14.69 -15.86 32.66
C ALA A 257 16.10 -16.24 33.12
N GLU A 258 16.85 -17.01 32.31
CA GLU A 258 18.24 -17.41 32.60
C GLU A 258 19.28 -16.33 32.26
N LYS A 259 18.87 -15.27 31.54
CA LYS A 259 19.74 -14.17 31.14
C LYS A 259 19.95 -13.17 32.29
N SER A 260 21.14 -12.57 32.36
CA SER A 260 21.38 -11.44 33.26
C SER A 260 20.65 -10.17 32.78
N THR A 261 20.38 -9.21 33.66
CA THR A 261 19.68 -7.96 33.34
C THR A 261 20.33 -7.11 32.26
N ASP A 262 21.61 -7.32 31.99
CA ASP A 262 22.39 -6.59 30.98
C ASP A 262 22.39 -7.29 29.62
N GLN A 263 21.78 -8.48 29.51
CA GLN A 263 21.66 -9.24 28.27
C GLN A 263 20.31 -8.98 27.59
N GLU A 264 20.37 -8.74 26.28
CA GLU A 264 19.18 -8.47 25.48
C GLU A 264 18.27 -9.70 25.38
N GLN A 265 16.96 -9.49 25.49
CA GLN A 265 15.95 -10.55 25.46
C GLN A 265 15.77 -11.10 24.03
N ILE A 266 15.48 -12.40 23.92
CA ILE A 266 15.13 -13.05 22.65
C ILE A 266 13.60 -13.03 22.46
N GLY A 267 13.13 -12.80 21.23
CA GLY A 267 11.71 -12.89 20.89
C GLY A 267 11.22 -14.31 20.56
N PRO A 268 9.90 -14.59 20.63
CA PRO A 268 9.31 -15.87 20.26
C PRO A 268 9.61 -16.39 18.85
N LEU A 269 9.45 -15.58 17.81
CA LEU A 269 9.73 -15.98 16.42
C LEU A 269 11.22 -16.27 16.19
N GLU A 270 12.10 -15.57 16.89
CA GLU A 270 13.55 -15.84 16.87
C GLU A 270 13.88 -17.15 17.61
N THR A 271 13.15 -17.45 18.69
CA THR A 271 13.24 -18.76 19.36
C THR A 271 12.81 -19.88 18.41
N TRP A 272 11.70 -19.70 17.68
CA TRP A 272 11.26 -20.65 16.66
C TRP A 272 12.35 -20.87 15.58
N ARG A 273 12.88 -19.78 15.00
CA ARG A 273 13.94 -19.84 13.98
C ARG A 273 15.15 -20.67 14.44
N ARG A 274 15.60 -20.49 15.69
CA ARG A 274 16.77 -21.18 16.24
C ARG A 274 16.53 -22.66 16.52
N TYR A 275 15.29 -23.04 16.87
CA TYR A 275 14.99 -24.36 17.41
C TYR A 275 14.04 -25.21 16.55
N GLU A 276 13.55 -24.72 15.39
CA GLU A 276 12.56 -25.42 14.55
C GLU A 276 12.94 -26.88 14.26
N ASN A 277 14.22 -27.17 14.02
CA ASN A 277 14.73 -28.50 13.66
C ASN A 277 15.41 -29.23 14.83
N THR A 278 14.96 -29.00 16.07
CA THR A 278 15.59 -29.57 17.28
C THR A 278 14.63 -30.45 18.09
N LYS A 279 15.19 -31.34 18.92
CA LYS A 279 14.43 -32.20 19.84
C LYS A 279 13.87 -31.45 21.07
N ARG A 280 14.10 -30.13 21.18
CA ARG A 280 13.65 -29.35 22.34
C ARG A 280 12.13 -29.35 22.50
N TRP A 281 11.39 -29.47 21.40
CA TRP A 281 9.93 -29.51 21.42
C TRP A 281 9.39 -30.78 22.08
N ASP A 282 9.99 -31.93 21.79
CA ASP A 282 9.66 -33.19 22.45
C ASP A 282 9.98 -33.13 23.95
N MET A 283 11.14 -32.59 24.30
CA MET A 283 11.54 -32.40 25.70
C MET A 283 10.58 -31.49 26.47
N LEU A 284 10.17 -30.36 25.87
CA LEU A 284 9.20 -29.45 26.51
C LEU A 284 7.83 -30.11 26.67
N ARG A 285 7.40 -30.90 25.68
CA ARG A 285 6.14 -31.64 25.74
C ARG A 285 6.14 -32.68 26.86
N GLU A 286 7.26 -33.36 27.10
CA GLU A 286 7.41 -34.32 28.21
C GLU A 286 7.30 -33.67 29.59
N LEU A 287 7.59 -32.37 29.70
CA LEU A 287 7.44 -31.61 30.95
C LEU A 287 5.99 -31.14 31.21
N LEU A 288 5.10 -31.25 30.23
CA LEU A 288 3.70 -30.87 30.39
C LEU A 288 2.91 -31.93 31.18
N PRO A 289 1.83 -31.54 31.88
CA PRO A 289 0.91 -32.51 32.47
C PRO A 289 0.40 -33.50 31.42
N GLU A 290 0.30 -34.79 31.78
CA GLU A 290 -0.04 -35.89 30.86
C GLU A 290 -1.34 -35.63 30.09
N GLN A 291 -2.34 -35.04 30.74
CA GLN A 291 -3.62 -34.72 30.11
C GLN A 291 -3.49 -33.68 28.99
N VAL A 292 -2.51 -32.78 29.10
CA VAL A 292 -2.21 -31.74 28.10
C VAL A 292 -1.30 -32.32 27.01
N ALA A 293 -0.22 -33.01 27.41
CA ALA A 293 0.72 -33.62 26.47
C ALA A 293 0.07 -34.70 25.59
N GLY A 294 -0.88 -35.47 26.14
CA GLY A 294 -1.62 -36.50 25.42
C GLY A 294 -2.69 -35.96 24.46
N ALA A 295 -3.22 -34.76 24.74
CA ALA A 295 -4.19 -34.09 23.87
C ALA A 295 -3.53 -33.29 22.73
N MET A 296 -2.24 -32.94 22.86
CA MET A 296 -1.52 -32.20 21.82
C MET A 296 -1.22 -33.07 20.58
N PRO A 297 -1.31 -32.50 19.37
CA PRO A 297 -0.87 -33.17 18.15
C PRO A 297 0.58 -33.65 18.22
N ARG A 298 0.96 -34.61 17.36
CA ARG A 298 2.35 -35.09 17.29
C ARG A 298 3.30 -33.93 16.96
N THR A 299 4.49 -33.93 17.57
CA THR A 299 5.48 -32.84 17.42
C THR A 299 5.82 -32.59 15.95
N GLU A 300 5.99 -33.64 15.15
CA GLU A 300 6.25 -33.54 13.71
C GLU A 300 5.14 -32.77 12.97
N ASN A 301 3.87 -33.03 13.30
CA ASN A 301 2.73 -32.33 12.70
C ASN A 301 2.67 -30.87 13.17
N MET A 302 2.93 -30.63 14.46
CA MET A 302 2.99 -29.27 15.01
C MET A 302 4.08 -28.45 14.30
N VAL A 303 5.28 -29.03 14.12
CA VAL A 303 6.40 -28.38 13.44
C VAL A 303 6.06 -28.11 11.98
N ALA A 304 5.54 -29.11 11.24
CA ALA A 304 5.20 -28.97 9.83
C ALA A 304 4.14 -27.88 9.58
N ALA A 305 3.03 -27.91 10.32
CA ALA A 305 1.97 -26.91 10.21
C ALA A 305 2.47 -25.51 10.59
N THR A 306 3.25 -25.40 11.67
CA THR A 306 3.80 -24.10 12.12
C THR A 306 4.84 -23.56 11.15
N SER A 307 5.67 -24.40 10.54
CA SER A 307 6.61 -24.00 9.50
C SER A 307 5.88 -23.40 8.29
N ALA A 308 4.76 -23.98 7.85
CA ALA A 308 3.98 -23.43 6.73
C ALA A 308 3.48 -22.00 7.02
N VAL A 309 3.15 -21.71 8.28
CA VAL A 309 2.58 -20.43 8.71
C VAL A 309 3.66 -19.39 9.03
N LEU A 310 4.72 -19.76 9.75
CA LEU A 310 5.73 -18.83 10.26
C LEU A 310 6.89 -18.61 9.30
N ARG A 311 7.16 -19.52 8.35
CA ARG A 311 8.30 -19.39 7.42
C ARG A 311 8.26 -18.12 6.57
N PRO A 312 7.12 -17.62 6.06
CA PRO A 312 7.07 -16.32 5.40
C PRO A 312 7.54 -15.17 6.31
N TRP A 313 7.20 -15.21 7.60
CA TRP A 313 7.63 -14.22 8.60
C TRP A 313 9.12 -14.33 8.93
N VAL A 314 9.64 -15.55 9.05
CA VAL A 314 11.08 -15.81 9.25
C VAL A 314 11.89 -15.34 8.05
N ASN A 315 11.44 -15.64 6.82
CA ASN A 315 12.11 -15.20 5.60
C ASN A 315 12.08 -13.67 5.46
N ALA A 316 10.97 -13.04 5.85
CA ALA A 316 10.83 -11.58 5.84
C ALA A 316 11.74 -10.86 6.84
N ARG A 317 12.30 -11.54 7.85
CA ARG A 317 13.27 -10.95 8.80
C ARG A 317 14.63 -10.64 8.17
N SER A 318 14.93 -11.19 6.99
CA SER A 318 16.27 -11.20 6.36
C SER A 318 17.37 -11.77 7.29
N MET A 319 18.42 -12.36 6.71
CA MET A 319 19.51 -12.95 7.49
C MET A 319 20.10 -11.88 8.43
N PRO A 320 20.36 -12.17 9.72
CA PRO A 320 21.07 -11.23 10.56
C PRO A 320 22.37 -10.85 9.85
N ALA A 321 22.74 -9.57 9.86
CA ALA A 321 24.05 -9.21 9.36
C ALA A 321 25.08 -9.96 10.21
N PHE A 322 26.07 -10.61 9.60
CA PHE A 322 27.14 -11.27 10.33
C PHE A 322 28.40 -10.44 10.19
N ASP A 323 29.10 -10.19 11.30
CA ASP A 323 30.51 -9.85 11.26
C ASP A 323 31.30 -11.16 11.20
N LEU A 324 32.34 -11.22 10.38
CA LEU A 324 33.15 -12.42 10.20
C LEU A 324 34.59 -12.04 10.46
N HIS A 325 35.09 -12.41 11.63
CA HIS A 325 36.51 -12.27 11.94
C HIS A 325 37.24 -13.57 11.61
N TYR A 326 38.49 -13.45 11.19
CA TYR A 326 39.35 -14.60 10.95
C TYR A 326 40.67 -14.45 11.70
N GLN A 327 41.19 -15.56 12.21
CA GLN A 327 42.51 -15.61 12.82
C GLN A 327 43.43 -16.52 11.98
N VAL A 328 44.64 -16.03 11.71
CA VAL A 328 45.68 -16.78 10.99
C VAL A 328 46.87 -17.00 11.92
N ASP A 329 47.07 -18.26 12.33
CA ASP A 329 48.26 -18.71 13.03
C ASP A 329 49.18 -19.47 12.07
N ALA A 330 50.50 -19.30 12.18
CA ALA A 330 51.47 -19.99 11.33
C ALA A 330 51.34 -21.53 11.46
N GLY A 331 51.14 -22.22 10.34
CA GLY A 331 51.03 -23.68 10.27
C GLY A 331 49.66 -24.26 10.65
N LYS A 332 48.64 -23.42 10.90
CA LYS A 332 47.26 -23.87 11.16
C LYS A 332 46.29 -23.44 10.04
N PRO A 333 45.16 -24.14 9.87
CA PRO A 333 44.06 -23.67 9.04
C PRO A 333 43.50 -22.34 9.55
N ILE A 334 43.00 -21.50 8.64
CA ILE A 334 42.32 -20.24 8.98
C ILE A 334 41.08 -20.57 9.82
N ALA A 335 41.00 -19.99 11.02
CA ALA A 335 39.84 -20.12 11.89
C ALA A 335 38.89 -18.94 11.65
N TRP A 336 37.62 -19.23 11.35
CA TRP A 336 36.57 -18.25 11.10
C TRP A 336 35.67 -18.14 12.33
N TYR A 337 35.41 -16.91 12.77
CA TYR A 337 34.58 -16.58 13.92
C TYR A 337 33.42 -15.68 13.46
N PRO A 338 32.27 -16.27 13.07
CA PRO A 338 31.08 -15.49 12.78
C PRO A 338 30.51 -14.93 14.09
N SER A 339 30.21 -13.64 14.09
CA SER A 339 29.44 -12.96 15.13
C SER A 339 28.17 -12.42 14.47
N GLU A 340 26.99 -12.83 14.93
CA GLU A 340 25.75 -12.16 14.51
C GLU A 340 25.85 -10.69 14.96
N LEU A 341 25.80 -9.75 14.01
CA LEU A 341 25.52 -8.36 14.33
C LEU A 341 24.11 -8.35 14.92
N HIS A 342 24.02 -7.79 16.12
CA HIS A 342 22.82 -7.82 16.96
C HIS A 342 21.58 -7.47 16.14
N SER A 343 20.56 -8.32 16.24
CA SER A 343 19.26 -8.00 15.68
C SER A 343 18.70 -6.83 16.46
N ASP A 344 18.34 -5.74 15.78
CA ASP A 344 17.64 -4.65 16.45
C ASP A 344 16.42 -5.18 17.24
N PRO A 345 16.04 -4.55 18.37
CA PRO A 345 14.95 -5.02 19.21
C PRO A 345 13.64 -5.19 18.39
N PRO A 346 12.81 -6.20 18.71
CA PRO A 346 11.56 -6.42 17.99
C PRO A 346 10.68 -5.16 18.02
N LEU A 347 10.05 -4.86 16.89
CA LEU A 347 9.13 -3.74 16.78
C LEU A 347 7.76 -4.16 17.29
N VAL A 348 7.18 -3.30 18.10
CA VAL A 348 5.80 -3.44 18.56
C VAL A 348 4.93 -2.64 17.61
N ALA A 349 3.88 -3.26 17.04
CA ALA A 349 2.94 -2.56 16.17
C ALA A 349 2.34 -1.34 16.88
N GLU A 350 2.53 -0.13 16.40
CA GLU A 350 1.85 1.05 16.93
C GLU A 350 0.57 1.32 16.13
N ARG A 351 -0.37 2.06 16.74
CA ARG A 351 -1.60 2.44 16.06
C ARG A 351 -1.21 3.47 15.00
N GLY A 352 -1.52 3.23 13.73
CA GLY A 352 -1.14 4.14 12.63
C GLY A 352 -0.05 3.61 11.72
N ASP A 353 0.55 2.50 12.09
CA ASP A 353 1.65 1.91 11.36
C ASP A 353 1.26 1.54 9.93
N LEU A 354 2.12 1.92 8.98
CA LEU A 354 2.07 1.39 7.62
C LEU A 354 2.75 0.01 7.53
N TRP A 355 2.04 -0.92 6.91
CA TRP A 355 2.45 -2.28 6.59
C TRP A 355 2.54 -2.44 5.08
N VAL A 356 3.75 -2.53 4.55
CA VAL A 356 3.99 -3.03 3.20
C VAL A 356 4.22 -4.52 3.31
N VAL A 357 3.26 -5.30 2.85
CA VAL A 357 3.26 -6.76 2.98
C VAL A 357 3.10 -7.40 1.62
N ASP A 358 3.84 -8.48 1.42
CA ASP A 358 3.65 -9.34 0.26
C ASP A 358 2.22 -9.89 0.26
N ASN A 359 1.64 -10.08 -0.93
CA ASN A 359 0.32 -10.67 -1.11
C ASN A 359 0.21 -12.06 -0.47
N GLU A 360 1.32 -12.82 -0.39
CA GLU A 360 1.32 -14.14 0.25
C GLU A 360 1.04 -14.09 1.76
N VAL A 361 1.54 -13.05 2.47
CA VAL A 361 1.40 -12.91 3.93
C VAL A 361 0.24 -11.99 4.31
N LEU A 362 -0.29 -11.26 3.33
CA LEU A 362 -1.37 -10.29 3.49
C LEU A 362 -2.59 -10.82 4.28
N PRO A 363 -3.13 -12.03 4.02
CA PRO A 363 -4.27 -12.54 4.79
C PRO A 363 -3.95 -12.73 6.28
N ALA A 364 -2.78 -13.31 6.59
CA ALA A 364 -2.33 -13.54 7.97
C ALA A 364 -2.05 -12.23 8.71
N VAL A 365 -1.48 -11.24 8.01
CA VAL A 365 -1.22 -9.89 8.55
C VAL A 365 -2.53 -9.19 8.89
N ARG A 366 -3.53 -9.23 8.00
CA ARG A 366 -4.85 -8.64 8.27
C ARG A 366 -5.51 -9.25 9.50
N GLY A 367 -5.53 -10.58 9.59
CA GLY A 367 -6.09 -11.27 10.76
C GLY A 367 -5.31 -10.98 12.05
N LEU A 368 -3.98 -10.89 11.98
CA LEU A 368 -3.14 -10.50 13.12
C LEU A 368 -3.50 -9.08 13.60
N ILE A 369 -3.54 -8.12 12.68
CA ILE A 369 -3.85 -6.73 12.98
C ILE A 369 -5.26 -6.62 13.61
N ALA A 370 -6.26 -7.26 12.99
CA ALA A 370 -7.63 -7.32 13.50
C ALA A 370 -7.68 -7.87 14.93
N SER A 371 -6.96 -8.96 15.21
CA SER A 371 -6.92 -9.58 16.56
C SER A 371 -6.23 -8.73 17.63
N THR A 372 -5.34 -7.81 17.22
CA THR A 372 -4.66 -6.90 18.15
C THR A 372 -5.43 -5.60 18.39
N HIS A 373 -6.55 -5.39 17.69
CA HIS A 373 -7.34 -4.15 17.70
C HIS A 373 -6.49 -2.90 17.44
N ARG A 374 -5.44 -3.04 16.63
CA ARG A 374 -4.57 -1.93 16.22
C ARG A 374 -4.91 -1.54 14.80
N PHE A 375 -5.04 -0.24 14.57
CA PHE A 375 -5.20 0.27 13.22
C PHE A 375 -3.87 0.20 12.48
N ALA A 376 -3.93 -0.20 11.21
CA ALA A 376 -2.81 -0.18 10.30
C ALA A 376 -3.24 0.20 8.88
N LEU A 377 -2.30 0.82 8.15
CA LEU A 377 -2.39 0.96 6.71
C LEU A 377 -1.73 -0.25 6.06
N VAL A 378 -2.33 -0.78 5.01
CA VAL A 378 -1.80 -1.87 4.22
C VAL A 378 -1.64 -1.42 2.78
N LEU A 379 -0.44 -1.64 2.26
CA LEU A 379 -0.04 -1.27 0.92
C LEU A 379 0.39 -2.51 0.13
N ASN A 380 -0.21 -2.72 -1.05
CA ASN A 380 0.17 -3.75 -2.02
C ASN A 380 0.11 -3.22 -3.47
N ASP A 381 0.35 -4.11 -4.44
CA ASP A 381 0.40 -3.76 -5.88
C ASP A 381 -0.88 -3.18 -6.46
N THR A 382 -2.01 -3.36 -5.79
CA THR A 382 -3.35 -3.07 -6.33
C THR A 382 -4.07 -1.99 -5.54
N TYR A 383 -3.72 -1.80 -4.27
CA TYR A 383 -4.38 -0.82 -3.42
C TYR A 383 -3.51 -0.37 -2.23
N ILE A 384 -3.85 0.80 -1.70
CA ILE A 384 -3.52 1.23 -0.34
C ILE A 384 -4.81 1.39 0.45
N GLY A 385 -4.87 0.86 1.66
CA GLY A 385 -6.09 0.91 2.45
C GLY A 385 -5.88 0.59 3.92
N THR A 386 -6.95 0.67 4.68
CA THR A 386 -6.96 0.44 6.13
C THR A 386 -7.26 -1.02 6.47
N THR A 387 -6.76 -1.51 7.60
CA THR A 387 -7.06 -2.87 8.10
C THR A 387 -8.36 -3.01 8.87
N ASP A 388 -9.02 -1.91 9.22
CA ASP A 388 -10.36 -1.99 9.77
C ASP A 388 -11.32 -2.50 8.69
N ASP A 389 -11.80 -3.74 8.86
CA ASP A 389 -12.82 -4.39 8.00
C ASP A 389 -14.18 -3.67 8.01
N LEU A 390 -14.30 -2.52 8.67
CA LEU A 390 -15.55 -1.78 8.86
C LEU A 390 -15.82 -0.63 7.87
N ALA A 391 -14.97 -0.41 6.87
CA ALA A 391 -15.30 0.59 5.86
C ALA A 391 -16.05 -0.04 4.67
N GLU A 392 -17.37 -0.20 4.79
CA GLU A 392 -18.32 -0.23 3.65
C GLU A 392 -18.31 1.10 2.84
N GLY A 393 -17.21 1.86 2.87
CA GLY A 393 -17.00 2.98 1.97
C GLY A 393 -16.61 2.44 0.60
N PRO A 394 -17.25 2.90 -0.50
CA PRO A 394 -16.87 2.44 -1.82
C PRO A 394 -15.39 2.77 -2.08
N PRO A 395 -14.63 1.86 -2.72
CA PRO A 395 -13.25 2.12 -3.05
C PRO A 395 -13.14 3.35 -3.96
N HIS A 396 -12.09 4.13 -3.70
CA HIS A 396 -11.70 5.20 -4.59
C HIS A 396 -10.73 4.63 -5.62
N TYR A 397 -10.93 4.93 -6.89
CA TYR A 397 -10.11 4.38 -7.95
C TYR A 397 -9.17 5.43 -8.53
N TRP A 398 -7.89 5.12 -8.52
CA TRP A 398 -6.81 5.99 -8.97
C TRP A 398 -6.62 5.91 -10.49
N CYS A 399 -6.35 7.07 -11.09
CA CYS A 399 -5.82 7.22 -12.43
C CYS A 399 -4.77 8.34 -12.44
N HIS A 400 -3.67 8.13 -13.16
CA HIS A 400 -2.68 9.18 -13.37
C HIS A 400 -3.29 10.37 -14.13
N SER A 401 -2.97 11.59 -13.70
CA SER A 401 -3.46 12.82 -14.34
C SER A 401 -2.72 13.16 -15.64
N GLY A 402 -1.54 12.58 -15.86
CA GLY A 402 -0.66 12.92 -16.98
C GLY A 402 0.22 14.16 -16.73
N ILE A 403 0.10 14.78 -15.57
CA ILE A 403 0.84 15.99 -15.20
C ILE A 403 1.98 15.60 -14.25
N HIS A 404 3.19 16.11 -14.50
CA HIS A 404 4.38 15.88 -13.67
C HIS A 404 4.34 16.70 -12.36
N THR A 405 3.27 16.53 -11.59
CA THR A 405 3.04 17.12 -10.26
C THR A 405 2.36 16.08 -9.37
N ASP A 406 2.25 16.35 -8.06
CA ASP A 406 1.55 15.50 -7.08
C ASP A 406 0.02 15.56 -7.23
N ILE A 407 -0.49 15.49 -8.46
CA ILE A 407 -1.93 15.56 -8.76
C ILE A 407 -2.36 14.25 -9.42
N VAL A 408 -3.42 13.65 -8.88
CA VAL A 408 -4.02 12.41 -9.38
C VAL A 408 -5.51 12.59 -9.61
N LEU A 409 -6.07 11.72 -10.46
CA LEU A 409 -7.50 11.65 -10.68
C LEU A 409 -8.05 10.48 -9.86
N ILE A 410 -9.10 10.75 -9.09
CA ILE A 410 -9.74 9.78 -8.23
C ILE A 410 -11.20 9.66 -8.62
N TYR A 411 -11.64 8.44 -8.90
CA TYR A 411 -13.03 8.12 -9.18
C TYR A 411 -13.72 7.58 -7.92
N HIS A 412 -14.85 8.17 -7.56
CA HIS A 412 -15.73 7.66 -6.52
C HIS A 412 -17.11 7.34 -7.13
N PRO A 413 -17.68 6.13 -6.91
CA PRO A 413 -18.88 5.68 -7.61
C PRO A 413 -20.11 6.60 -7.50
N ARG A 414 -20.25 7.35 -6.40
CA ARG A 414 -21.39 8.26 -6.19
C ARG A 414 -21.14 9.71 -6.64
N SER A 415 -19.89 10.15 -6.70
CA SER A 415 -19.54 11.55 -6.95
C SER A 415 -18.72 11.76 -8.22
N GLY A 416 -18.42 10.69 -8.95
CA GLY A 416 -17.67 10.73 -10.21
C GLY A 416 -16.18 10.97 -10.02
N TRP A 417 -15.54 11.47 -11.07
CA TRP A 417 -14.13 11.80 -11.07
C TRP A 417 -13.85 13.14 -10.40
N ARG A 418 -12.73 13.18 -9.66
CA ARG A 418 -12.18 14.39 -9.04
C ARG A 418 -10.68 14.44 -9.25
N ALA A 419 -10.13 15.64 -9.34
CA ALA A 419 -8.70 15.84 -9.30
C ALA A 419 -8.28 16.21 -7.88
N THR A 420 -7.26 15.53 -7.39
CA THR A 420 -6.81 15.60 -6.00
C THR A 420 -5.30 15.80 -5.96
N GLN A 421 -4.85 16.71 -5.11
CA GLN A 421 -3.42 16.88 -4.81
C GLN A 421 -3.03 15.92 -3.70
N ILE A 422 -1.94 15.19 -3.86
CA ILE A 422 -1.47 14.10 -3.00
C ILE A 422 0.00 14.31 -2.64
N ASP A 423 0.39 15.49 -2.17
CA ASP A 423 1.72 15.72 -1.58
C ASP A 423 1.78 15.14 -0.17
#